data_AF-A0A955MZG8-F1
#
_entry.id   AF-A0A955MZG8-F1
#
_cell.length_a   1.000
_cell.length_b   1.000
_cell.length_c   1.000
_cell.angle_alpha   90.00
_cell.angle_beta   90.00
_cell.angle_gamma   90.00
#
_symmetry.space_group_name_H-M   'P 1'
#
loop_
_entity.id
_entity.type
_entity.pdbx_description
1 polymer ?
#
loop_
_entity_poly.entity_id
_entity_poly.type
_entity_poly.pdbx_seq_one_letter_code
_entity_poly.pdbx_strand_id
1 'polypeptide(L)'
;MAALLFLSVFCVRTEALPRFDKEAIRYDSDWLVSAPTIAATLFETTTPGELVLSNGLISRTFRTKPNGATVSFDLMTTGTELLRGVKPEARVTIDGVDIDVGGLLGQPNYAFLRNEWLADMKSDPN
;
A
#
# COMPACT_ATOMS: atom_id res chain seq x y z
N MET A 1 -0.99 -44.26 -29.32
CA MET A 1 -0.60 -43.87 -27.96
C MET A 1 -0.27 -42.39 -27.99
N ALA A 2 -1.30 -41.54 -27.86
CA ALA A 2 -1.16 -40.09 -27.91
C ALA A 2 -1.12 -39.57 -26.47
N ALA A 3 0.04 -39.08 -26.04
CA ALA A 3 0.19 -38.40 -24.76
C ALA A 3 -0.39 -36.99 -24.92
N LEU A 4 -1.61 -36.76 -24.41
CA LEU A 4 -2.08 -35.41 -24.15
C LEU A 4 -1.27 -34.86 -22.97
N LEU A 5 -0.34 -33.94 -23.27
CA LEU A 5 0.19 -33.03 -22.25
C LEU A 5 -0.95 -32.12 -21.81
N PHE A 6 -1.47 -32.34 -20.60
CA PHE A 6 -2.25 -31.33 -19.90
C PHE A 6 -1.30 -30.23 -19.48
N LEU A 7 -1.36 -29.09 -20.18
CA LEU A 7 -0.77 -27.85 -19.74
C LEU A 7 -1.49 -27.46 -18.44
N SER A 8 -0.85 -27.66 -17.30
CA SER A 8 -1.30 -27.15 -16.02
C SER A 8 -1.28 -25.62 -16.09
N VAL A 9 -2.44 -25.04 -16.39
CA VAL A 9 -2.69 -23.62 -16.13
C VAL A 9 -2.47 -23.45 -14.63
N PHE A 10 -1.40 -22.76 -14.25
CA PHE A 10 -1.30 -22.15 -12.93
C PHE A 10 -2.45 -21.16 -12.84
N CYS A 11 -3.61 -21.63 -12.37
CA CYS A 11 -4.66 -20.77 -11.90
C CYS A 11 -4.09 -20.12 -10.65
N VAL A 12 -3.61 -18.88 -10.79
CA VAL A 12 -3.38 -18.00 -9.65
C VAL A 12 -4.74 -17.83 -9.00
N ARG A 13 -5.02 -18.60 -7.94
CA ARG A 13 -6.14 -18.31 -7.06
C ARG A 13 -5.80 -16.99 -6.39
N THR A 14 -6.37 -15.91 -6.89
CA THR A 14 -6.48 -14.69 -6.10
C THR A 14 -7.48 -15.00 -5.01
N GLU A 15 -7.01 -15.50 -3.86
CA GLU A 15 -7.87 -15.49 -2.67
C GLU A 15 -8.26 -14.04 -2.42
N ALA A 16 -9.56 -13.79 -2.24
CA ALA A 16 -10.04 -12.45 -1.95
C ALA A 16 -9.35 -11.93 -0.69
N LEU A 17 -8.77 -10.74 -0.76
CA LEU A 17 -8.08 -10.18 0.38
C LEU A 17 -9.10 -9.90 1.51
N PRO A 18 -8.71 -10.10 2.78
CA PRO A 18 -9.55 -9.72 3.90
C PRO A 18 -9.85 -8.22 3.87
N ARG A 19 -11.02 -7.83 4.39
CA ARG A 19 -11.38 -6.41 4.53
C ARG A 19 -10.58 -5.77 5.66
N PHE A 20 -10.07 -4.57 5.42
CA PHE A 20 -9.37 -3.80 6.44
C PHE A 20 -10.36 -3.27 7.48
N ASP A 21 -10.19 -3.68 8.73
CA ASP A 21 -10.81 -3.09 9.91
C ASP A 21 -9.71 -2.69 10.88
N LYS A 22 -9.51 -1.38 11.03
CA LYS A 22 -8.40 -0.80 11.80
C LYS A 22 -8.47 -1.20 13.28
N GLU A 23 -9.67 -1.21 13.86
CA GLU A 23 -9.84 -1.50 15.29
C GLU A 23 -9.75 -2.99 15.55
N ALA A 24 -10.28 -3.83 14.66
CA ALA A 24 -10.24 -5.28 14.82
C ALA A 24 -8.81 -5.87 14.77
N ILE A 25 -7.88 -5.22 14.08
CA ILE A 25 -6.50 -5.72 13.91
C ILE A 25 -5.46 -4.94 14.71
N ARG A 26 -5.87 -3.94 15.51
CA ARG A 26 -4.95 -3.12 16.28
C ARG A 26 -4.22 -3.97 17.32
N TYR A 27 -2.91 -3.82 17.41
CA TYR A 27 -2.13 -4.45 18.46
C TYR A 27 -2.17 -3.58 19.72
N ASP A 28 -2.78 -4.11 20.79
CA ASP A 28 -3.06 -3.35 22.02
C ASP A 28 -2.05 -3.57 23.16
N SER A 29 -1.05 -4.44 22.96
CA SER A 29 -0.01 -4.69 23.97
C SER A 29 1.24 -3.84 23.73
N ASP A 30 2.07 -3.70 24.76
CA ASP A 30 3.35 -3.00 24.63
C ASP A 30 4.34 -3.86 23.83
N TRP A 31 4.59 -3.44 22.59
CA TRP A 31 5.48 -4.13 21.66
C TRP A 31 6.97 -4.06 22.06
N LEU A 32 7.35 -3.13 22.94
CA LEU A 32 8.71 -3.08 23.50
C LEU A 32 8.93 -4.14 24.57
N VAL A 33 7.85 -4.65 25.17
CA VAL A 33 7.89 -5.65 26.24
C VAL A 33 7.57 -7.05 25.69
N SER A 34 6.61 -7.16 24.77
CA SER A 34 6.20 -8.42 24.16
C SER A 34 6.19 -8.33 22.64
N ALA A 35 6.69 -9.37 21.97
CA ALA A 35 6.69 -9.41 20.52
C ALA A 35 5.25 -9.36 19.93
N PRO A 36 5.02 -8.57 18.87
CA PRO A 36 3.74 -8.56 18.17
C PRO A 36 3.38 -9.95 17.62
N THR A 37 2.13 -10.36 17.82
CA THR A 37 1.61 -11.67 17.38
C THR A 37 0.87 -11.61 16.05
N ILE A 38 0.61 -10.40 15.54
CA ILE A 38 -0.13 -10.17 14.30
C ILE A 38 0.87 -10.16 13.14
N ALA A 39 0.70 -11.09 12.19
CA ALA A 39 1.51 -11.13 10.98
C ALA A 39 1.15 -9.98 10.03
N ALA A 40 2.15 -9.47 9.30
CA ALA A 40 1.92 -8.48 8.26
C ALA A 40 1.01 -9.05 7.17
N THR A 41 -0.14 -8.41 6.97
CA THR A 41 -1.21 -8.87 6.07
C THR A 41 -1.64 -7.75 5.14
N LEU A 42 -1.97 -8.10 3.90
CA LEU A 42 -2.52 -7.18 2.91
C LEU A 42 -4.05 -7.28 2.94
N PHE A 43 -4.71 -6.13 2.95
CA PHE A 43 -6.15 -5.99 3.07
C PHE A 43 -6.74 -5.17 1.92
N GLU A 44 -7.97 -5.51 1.54
CA GLU A 44 -8.81 -4.66 0.69
C GLU A 44 -9.50 -3.58 1.51
N THR A 45 -9.60 -2.37 0.93
CA THR A 45 -10.38 -1.27 1.52
C THR A 45 -11.76 -1.15 0.87
N THR A 46 -12.62 -0.30 1.43
CA THR A 46 -13.88 0.08 0.79
C THR A 46 -13.67 1.02 -0.40
N THR A 47 -12.51 1.68 -0.48
CA THR A 47 -12.11 2.53 -1.61
C THR A 47 -11.54 1.68 -2.74
N PRO A 48 -12.15 1.67 -3.94
CA PRO A 48 -11.62 0.90 -5.06
C PRO A 48 -10.21 1.36 -5.44
N GLY A 49 -9.32 0.40 -5.65
CA GLY A 49 -7.93 0.68 -6.02
C GLY A 49 -7.02 1.05 -4.84
N GLU A 50 -7.48 0.92 -3.59
CA GLU A 50 -6.65 1.05 -2.40
C GLU A 50 -6.49 -0.28 -1.66
N LEU A 51 -5.25 -0.52 -1.21
CA LEU A 51 -4.83 -1.69 -0.46
C LEU A 51 -4.14 -1.24 0.82
N VAL A 52 -4.35 -1.94 1.93
CA VAL A 52 -3.67 -1.65 3.20
C VAL A 52 -2.76 -2.80 3.59
N LEU A 53 -1.50 -2.51 3.83
CA LEU A 53 -0.57 -3.44 4.47
C LEU A 53 -0.48 -3.08 5.96
N SER A 54 -0.77 -4.03 6.85
CA SER A 54 -0.72 -3.78 8.30
C SER A 54 -0.24 -5.01 9.07
N ASN A 55 0.44 -4.76 10.18
CA ASN A 55 0.78 -5.76 11.21
C ASN A 55 0.14 -5.43 12.57
N GLY A 56 -0.87 -4.56 12.59
CA GLY A 56 -1.56 -4.10 13.79
C GLY A 56 -0.86 -3.01 14.61
N LEU A 57 0.45 -2.79 14.43
CA LEU A 57 1.17 -1.65 15.01
C LEU A 57 1.14 -0.43 14.10
N ILE A 58 1.36 -0.68 12.81
CA ILE A 58 1.38 0.32 11.75
C ILE A 58 0.52 -0.17 10.59
N SER A 59 -0.04 0.78 9.84
CA SER A 59 -0.70 0.48 8.57
C SER A 59 -0.24 1.44 7.49
N ARG A 60 -0.01 0.90 6.29
CA ARG A 60 0.36 1.65 5.10
C ARG A 60 -0.69 1.43 4.03
N THR A 61 -1.30 2.52 3.55
CA THR A 61 -2.29 2.46 2.47
C THR A 61 -1.63 2.80 1.15
N PHE A 62 -1.76 1.89 0.19
CA PHE A 62 -1.32 2.06 -1.17
C PHE A 62 -2.52 2.32 -2.07
N ARG A 63 -2.40 3.29 -2.96
CA ARG A 63 -3.28 3.44 -4.11
C ARG A 63 -2.62 2.79 -5.33
N THR A 64 -3.41 2.15 -6.17
CA THR A 64 -2.97 1.38 -7.35
C THR A 64 -3.28 2.08 -8.67
N LYS A 65 -4.04 3.18 -8.65
CA LYS A 65 -4.38 4.02 -9.81
C LYS A 65 -4.41 5.51 -9.42
N PRO A 66 -3.95 6.44 -10.27
CA PRO A 66 -3.39 6.22 -11.61
C PRO A 66 -1.98 5.63 -11.60
N ASN A 67 -1.31 5.53 -10.44
CA ASN A 67 -0.02 4.90 -10.26
C ASN A 67 0.04 4.22 -8.88
N GLY A 68 1.07 3.41 -8.62
CA GLY A 68 1.35 2.82 -7.32
C GLY A 68 1.92 3.86 -6.35
N ALA A 69 1.19 4.21 -5.29
CA ALA A 69 1.64 5.25 -4.36
C ALA A 69 1.15 5.03 -2.93
N THR A 70 2.00 5.35 -1.97
CA THR A 70 1.62 5.44 -0.56
C THR A 70 0.85 6.71 -0.31
N VAL A 71 -0.37 6.55 0.20
CA VAL A 71 -1.31 7.65 0.46
C VAL A 71 -1.70 7.78 1.93
N SER A 72 -1.31 6.84 2.78
CA SER A 72 -1.40 6.95 4.24
C SER A 72 -0.37 6.06 4.92
N PHE A 73 0.18 6.51 6.06
CA PHE A 73 1.07 5.74 6.92
C PHE A 73 0.76 6.03 8.39
N ASP A 74 -0.08 5.18 8.98
CA ASP A 74 -0.59 5.35 10.34
C ASP A 74 0.23 4.57 11.36
N LEU A 75 0.54 5.22 12.48
CA LEU A 75 0.85 4.55 13.74
C LEU A 75 -0.46 4.18 14.43
N MET A 76 -0.84 2.90 14.37
CA MET A 76 -2.15 2.43 14.82
C MET A 76 -2.30 2.52 16.34
N THR A 77 -1.21 2.35 17.09
CA THR A 77 -1.21 2.41 18.56
C THR A 77 -1.62 3.79 19.10
N THR A 78 -1.27 4.87 18.41
CA THR A 78 -1.62 6.25 18.79
C THR A 78 -2.64 6.90 17.86
N GLY A 79 -3.03 6.23 16.77
CA GLY A 79 -3.89 6.78 15.73
C GLY A 79 -3.27 7.95 14.94
N THR A 80 -1.94 8.09 14.95
CA THR A 80 -1.25 9.23 14.33
C THR A 80 -0.91 8.95 12.86
N GLU A 81 -1.35 9.83 11.95
CA GLU A 81 -0.93 9.81 10.54
C GLU A 81 0.46 10.44 10.40
N LEU A 82 1.41 9.64 9.92
CA LEU A 82 2.82 10.01 9.75
C LEU A 82 3.10 10.58 8.35
N LEU A 83 2.30 10.22 7.34
CA LEU A 83 2.53 10.67 5.97
C LEU A 83 2.08 12.13 5.79
N ARG A 84 2.98 12.95 5.23
CA ARG A 84 2.71 14.36 4.90
C ARG A 84 2.67 14.65 3.42
N GLY A 85 3.15 13.73 2.59
CA GLY A 85 2.98 13.83 1.16
C GLY A 85 3.50 12.64 0.39
N VAL A 86 3.02 12.54 -0.83
CA VAL A 86 3.32 11.43 -1.73
C VAL A 86 4.62 11.71 -2.47
N LYS A 87 5.48 10.70 -2.56
CA LYS A 87 6.73 10.69 -3.31
C LYS A 87 6.88 9.35 -4.05
N PRO A 88 7.80 9.25 -5.02
CA PRO A 88 8.13 7.97 -5.65
C PRO A 88 8.45 6.91 -4.60
N GLU A 89 7.99 5.68 -4.85
CA GLU A 89 8.23 4.52 -3.98
C GLU A 89 9.67 4.02 -4.08
N ALA A 90 10.27 4.21 -5.25
CA ALA A 90 11.67 3.97 -5.50
C ALA A 90 12.17 4.92 -6.60
N ARG A 91 13.49 5.02 -6.71
CA ARG A 91 14.18 5.62 -7.85
C ARG A 91 15.18 4.61 -8.38
N VAL A 92 15.14 4.36 -9.67
CA VAL A 92 16.07 3.45 -10.34
C VAL A 92 16.83 4.21 -11.41
N THR A 93 18.10 3.86 -11.62
CA THR A 93 18.93 4.47 -12.66
C THR A 93 19.13 3.45 -13.77
N ILE A 94 18.70 3.78 -14.99
CA ILE A 94 18.85 2.93 -16.19
C ILE A 94 19.62 3.74 -17.23
N ASP A 95 20.75 3.21 -17.70
CA ASP A 95 21.63 3.87 -18.69
C ASP A 95 22.04 5.32 -18.29
N GLY A 96 22.19 5.56 -16.98
CA GLY A 96 22.54 6.88 -16.43
C GLY A 96 21.37 7.85 -16.29
N VAL A 97 20.13 7.43 -16.58
CA VAL A 97 18.91 8.21 -16.41
C VAL A 97 18.17 7.74 -15.15
N ASP A 98 17.86 8.68 -14.26
CA ASP A 98 17.04 8.42 -13.07
C ASP A 98 15.56 8.36 -13.45
N ILE A 99 14.89 7.29 -13.04
CA ILE A 99 13.48 7.01 -13.28
C ILE A 99 12.80 6.82 -11.94
N ASP A 100 11.80 7.65 -11.67
CA ASP A 100 10.97 7.57 -10.48
C ASP A 100 9.90 6.48 -10.66
N VAL A 101 9.82 5.55 -9.71
CA VAL A 101 8.85 4.44 -9.73
C VAL A 101 7.73 4.73 -8.75
N GLY A 102 6.50 4.75 -9.24
CA GLY A 102 5.33 5.00 -8.41
C GLY A 102 5.15 6.48 -8.05
N GLY A 103 4.47 6.73 -6.93
CA GLY A 103 4.17 8.08 -6.47
C GLY A 103 3.08 8.78 -7.29
N LEU A 104 2.75 10.00 -6.86
CA LEU A 104 1.74 10.84 -7.49
C LEU A 104 2.20 12.30 -7.44
N LEU A 105 1.95 13.04 -8.52
CA LEU A 105 2.22 14.46 -8.66
C LEU A 105 0.95 15.30 -8.45
N GLY A 106 1.12 16.57 -8.13
CA GLY A 106 0.01 17.53 -8.01
C GLY A 106 -0.44 17.83 -6.57
N GLN A 107 0.28 17.37 -5.56
CA GLN A 107 -0.01 17.71 -4.17
C GLN A 107 0.21 19.22 -3.91
N PRO A 108 -0.78 19.96 -3.37
CA PRO A 108 -0.69 21.42 -3.20
C PRO A 108 0.41 21.90 -2.25
N ASN A 109 0.68 21.14 -1.17
CA ASN A 109 1.77 21.39 -0.23
C ASN A 109 2.16 20.09 0.47
N TYR A 110 3.31 20.06 1.14
CA TYR A 110 3.85 18.86 1.80
C TYR A 110 3.85 18.96 3.33
N ALA A 111 3.07 19.88 3.92
CA ALA A 111 2.94 20.01 5.37
C ALA A 111 1.96 18.99 5.96
N PHE A 112 1.01 18.52 5.16
CA PHE A 112 0.02 17.49 5.44
C PHE A 112 -0.51 16.93 4.13
N LEU A 113 -1.18 15.78 4.17
CA LEU A 113 -1.85 15.16 3.03
C LEU A 113 -3.34 15.05 3.33
N ARG A 114 -4.20 15.57 2.44
CA ARG A 114 -5.65 15.39 2.52
C ARG A 114 -6.14 14.42 1.47
N ASN A 115 -7.06 13.54 1.85
CA ASN A 115 -7.61 12.51 0.96
C ASN A 115 -8.31 13.10 -0.28
N GLU A 116 -8.95 14.26 -0.13
CA GLU A 116 -9.62 14.98 -1.22
C GLU A 116 -8.67 15.34 -2.37
N TRP A 117 -7.39 15.58 -2.10
CA TRP A 117 -6.42 15.93 -3.14
C TRP A 117 -6.02 14.73 -4.01
N LEU A 118 -6.12 13.52 -3.45
CA LEU A 118 -5.66 12.31 -4.13
C LEU A 118 -6.43 12.04 -5.43
N ALA A 119 -7.67 12.54 -5.55
CA ALA A 119 -8.49 12.39 -6.76
C ALA A 119 -7.95 13.20 -7.95
N ASP A 120 -7.30 14.35 -7.68
CA ASP A 120 -6.78 15.25 -8.70
C ASP A 120 -5.29 15.01 -9.01
N MET A 121 -4.62 14.22 -8.16
CA MET A 121 -3.22 13.86 -8.32
C MET A 121 -3.00 12.83 -9.44
N LYS A 122 -1.86 12.94 -10.11
CA LYS A 122 -1.60 12.24 -11.39
C LYS A 122 -0.32 11.41 -11.34
N SER A 123 -0.22 10.42 -12.21
CA SER A 123 1.07 9.76 -12.47
C SER A 123 2.07 10.76 -13.04
N ASP A 124 3.35 10.60 -12.72
CA ASP A 124 4.41 11.20 -13.53
C ASP A 124 4.30 10.63 -14.95
N PRO A 125 4.25 11.47 -16.00
CA PRO A 125 4.23 11.00 -17.38
C PRO A 125 5.61 10.57 -17.91
N ASN A 126 6.70 10.78 -17.17
CA ASN A 126 8.07 10.52 -17.62
C ASN A 126 8.64 9.20 -17.07
#